data_AF-A0A2X2L9P0-F1
#
_entry.id   AF-A0A2X2L9P0-F1
#
_cell.length_a   1.000
_cell.length_b   1.000
_cell.length_c   1.000
_cell.angle_alpha   90.00
_cell.angle_beta   90.00
_cell.angle_gamma   90.00
#
_symmetry.space_group_name_H-M   'P 1'
#
loop_
_entity.id
_entity.type
_entity.pdbx_description
1 polymer ?
#
loop_
_entity_poly.entity_id
_entity_poly.type
_entity_poly.pdbx_seq_one_letter_code
_entity_poly.pdbx_strand_id
1 'polypeptide(L)'
;MTTLKGNKHVIAKINGKYWLYWGEHGVYGATSDNLIDWEPVTDNRGTLKAFISPRDGYFDSSLTECGPPAVLTDKGIVLLYNGKNHAEKGDMRFNKNTYSAGQVLFSPRDPTSVLARMDVPFLRPMESFEKSGQYIDGTVFIEGLVFFKQKWFLYYGCADSKVAVAIYDPRHPGLMDPVPEL
;
A
#
# COMPACT_ATOMS: atom_id res chain seq x y z
N MET A 1 -2.54 7.33 -9.51
CA MET A 1 -3.48 6.20 -9.67
C MET A 1 -3.41 5.69 -11.11
N THR A 2 -3.62 4.40 -11.28
CA THR A 2 -3.45 3.64 -12.52
C THR A 2 -4.64 2.71 -12.75
N THR A 3 -4.71 2.07 -13.91
CA THR A 3 -5.67 1.00 -14.23
C THR A 3 -5.09 0.07 -15.29
N LEU A 4 -5.70 -1.12 -15.46
CA LEU A 4 -5.39 -1.99 -16.58
C LEU A 4 -6.28 -1.66 -17.79
N LYS A 5 -5.65 -1.44 -18.94
CA LYS A 5 -6.33 -1.38 -20.25
C LYS A 5 -5.77 -2.49 -21.14
N GLY A 6 -6.50 -3.61 -21.20
CA GLY A 6 -5.97 -4.84 -21.78
C GLY A 6 -4.71 -5.30 -21.02
N ASN A 7 -3.59 -5.44 -21.74
CA ASN A 7 -2.30 -5.84 -21.16
C ASN A 7 -1.41 -4.67 -20.72
N LYS A 8 -1.93 -3.43 -20.69
CA LYS A 8 -1.15 -2.24 -20.31
C LYS A 8 -1.61 -1.69 -18.97
N HIS A 9 -0.65 -1.47 -18.08
CA HIS A 9 -0.84 -0.74 -16.82
C HIS A 9 -0.54 0.74 -17.07
N VAL A 10 -1.57 1.59 -16.97
CA VAL A 10 -1.51 2.99 -17.40
C VAL A 10 -2.11 3.93 -16.36
N ILE A 11 -1.75 5.21 -16.40
CA ILE A 11 -2.35 6.24 -15.55
C ILE A 11 -3.86 6.34 -15.82
N ALA A 12 -4.64 6.54 -14.77
CA ALA A 12 -6.09 6.70 -14.83
C ALA A 12 -6.55 8.06 -14.28
N LYS A 13 -7.69 8.52 -14.78
CA LYS A 13 -8.40 9.71 -14.31
C LYS A 13 -9.72 9.30 -13.64
N ILE A 14 -10.15 10.07 -12.64
CA ILE A 14 -11.51 10.01 -12.06
C ILE A 14 -12.09 11.41 -12.15
N ASN A 15 -13.30 11.52 -12.70
CA ASN A 15 -13.99 12.79 -12.91
C ASN A 15 -13.13 13.83 -13.66
N GLY A 16 -12.39 13.39 -14.69
CA GLY A 16 -11.57 14.25 -15.54
C GLY A 16 -10.19 14.63 -14.99
N LYS A 17 -9.90 14.36 -13.71
CA LYS A 17 -8.63 14.68 -13.06
C LYS A 17 -7.78 13.44 -12.80
N TYR A 18 -6.46 13.62 -12.82
CA TYR A 18 -5.52 12.64 -12.29
C TYR A 18 -5.61 12.60 -10.77
N TRP A 19 -5.29 11.43 -10.20
CA TRP A 19 -5.39 11.17 -8.76
C TRP A 19 -4.09 10.58 -8.22
N LEU A 20 -3.71 11.01 -7.03
CA LEU A 20 -2.57 10.51 -6.26
C LEU A 20 -3.01 10.25 -4.82
N TYR A 21 -2.68 9.07 -4.30
CA TYR A 21 -2.66 8.85 -2.85
C TYR A 21 -1.23 9.09 -2.38
N TRP A 22 -1.09 9.74 -1.24
CA TRP A 22 0.23 10.11 -0.69
C TRP A 22 0.19 10.15 0.84
N GLY A 23 1.37 10.16 1.47
CA GLY A 23 1.54 10.31 2.91
C GLY A 23 2.14 9.08 3.60
N GLU A 24 2.60 9.31 4.84
CA GLU A 24 3.36 8.38 5.68
C GLU A 24 2.61 8.09 7.00
N HIS A 25 2.31 9.15 7.76
CA HIS A 25 1.54 9.08 9.02
C HIS A 25 0.01 8.95 8.82
N GLY A 26 -0.42 8.84 7.57
CA GLY A 26 -1.80 8.81 7.12
C GLY A 26 -1.83 8.77 5.60
N VAL A 27 -2.87 8.18 5.03
CA VAL A 27 -3.09 8.23 3.58
C VAL A 27 -3.98 9.42 3.26
N TYR A 28 -3.49 10.31 2.42
CA TYR A 28 -4.17 11.48 1.89
C TYR A 28 -4.36 11.34 0.38
N GLY A 29 -5.06 12.30 -0.21
CA GLY A 29 -5.28 12.38 -1.65
C GLY A 29 -4.84 13.72 -2.22
N ALA A 30 -4.53 13.74 -3.51
CA ALA A 30 -4.37 14.94 -4.31
C ALA A 30 -4.89 14.70 -5.73
N THR A 31 -5.32 15.77 -6.39
CA THR A 31 -5.76 15.75 -7.79
C THR A 31 -4.90 16.65 -8.66
N SER A 32 -4.84 16.38 -9.96
CA SER A 32 -4.06 17.17 -10.91
C SER A 32 -4.68 17.15 -12.29
N ASP A 33 -4.52 18.24 -13.05
CA ASP A 33 -4.90 18.30 -14.46
C ASP A 33 -3.74 17.91 -15.40
N ASN A 34 -2.49 18.01 -14.94
CA ASN A 34 -1.28 17.90 -15.77
C ASN A 34 -0.21 16.92 -15.26
N LEU A 35 -0.43 16.24 -14.12
CA LEU A 35 0.50 15.33 -13.43
C LEU A 35 1.72 16.00 -12.76
N ILE A 36 1.82 17.32 -12.82
CA ILE A 36 2.94 18.10 -12.28
C ILE A 36 2.46 18.90 -11.07
N ASP A 37 1.39 19.67 -11.25
CA ASP A 37 0.80 20.50 -10.21
C ASP A 37 -0.32 19.73 -9.53
N TRP A 38 -0.17 19.50 -8.23
CA TRP A 38 -1.09 18.68 -7.44
C TRP A 38 -1.79 19.51 -6.37
N GLU A 39 -3.12 19.44 -6.36
CA GLU A 39 -3.97 20.06 -5.36
C GLU A 39 -4.37 19.01 -4.31
N PRO A 40 -3.92 19.14 -3.05
CA PRO A 40 -4.33 18.22 -1.99
C PRO A 40 -5.83 18.26 -1.74
N VAL A 41 -6.41 17.09 -1.48
CA VAL A 41 -7.80 16.98 -1.03
C VAL A 41 -7.88 17.45 0.42
N THR A 42 -8.71 18.45 0.68
CA THR A 42 -8.90 19.04 2.01
C THR A 42 -10.34 18.93 2.47
N ASP A 43 -10.55 19.09 3.78
CA ASP A 43 -11.89 19.25 4.34
C ASP A 43 -12.47 20.65 4.05
N ASN A 44 -13.68 20.93 4.56
CA ASN A 44 -14.36 22.21 4.39
C ASN A 44 -13.64 23.41 5.06
N ARG A 45 -12.58 23.17 5.82
CA ARG A 45 -11.73 24.19 6.46
C ARG A 45 -10.39 24.34 5.75
N GLY A 46 -10.16 23.63 4.65
CA GLY A 46 -8.87 23.62 3.95
C GLY A 46 -7.80 22.80 4.66
N THR A 47 -8.16 21.95 5.63
CA THR A 47 -7.21 21.12 6.37
C THR A 47 -7.06 19.76 5.68
N LEU A 48 -5.83 19.23 5.67
CA LEU A 48 -5.58 17.86 5.20
C LEU A 48 -6.28 16.87 6.13
N LYS A 49 -7.09 15.98 5.54
CA LYS A 49 -7.77 14.91 6.27
C LYS A 49 -7.29 13.56 5.74
N ALA A 50 -6.71 12.75 6.61
CA ALA A 50 -6.32 11.40 6.28
C ALA A 50 -7.56 10.53 6.02
N PHE A 51 -7.53 9.73 4.95
CA PHE A 51 -8.56 8.77 4.58
C PHE A 51 -8.42 7.47 5.39
N ILE A 52 -7.17 7.08 5.68
CA ILE A 52 -6.83 6.10 6.72
C ILE A 52 -5.68 6.63 7.57
N SER A 53 -5.69 6.26 8.85
CA SER A 53 -4.63 6.56 9.81
C SER A 53 -4.14 5.26 10.47
N PRO A 54 -2.99 5.29 11.17
CA PRO A 54 -2.56 4.17 11.99
C PRO A 54 -3.61 3.77 13.03
N ARG A 55 -3.64 2.49 13.39
CA ARG A 55 -4.63 1.96 14.34
C ARG A 55 -4.00 0.99 15.35
N ASP A 56 -4.31 1.20 16.62
CA ASP A 56 -3.83 0.37 17.72
C ASP A 56 -4.28 -1.10 17.56
N GLY A 57 -3.39 -2.03 17.86
CA GLY A 57 -3.62 -3.48 17.79
C GLY A 57 -3.40 -4.12 16.43
N TYR A 58 -2.92 -3.37 15.43
CA TYR A 58 -2.68 -3.86 14.06
C TYR A 58 -1.23 -3.66 13.61
N PHE A 59 -0.84 -4.31 12.51
CA PHE A 59 0.51 -4.21 11.92
C PHE A 59 0.84 -2.80 11.42
N ASP A 60 -0.17 -1.97 11.17
CA ASP A 60 -0.07 -0.62 10.64
C ASP A 60 -0.42 0.44 11.71
N SER A 61 0.08 0.19 12.92
CA SER A 61 -0.22 0.95 14.15
C SER A 61 0.68 2.17 14.37
N SER A 62 1.82 2.26 13.69
CA SER A 62 2.68 3.45 13.73
C SER A 62 2.56 4.30 12.47
N LEU A 63 2.51 3.68 11.28
CA LEU A 63 2.46 4.36 9.98
C LEU A 63 1.53 3.65 9.01
N THR A 64 1.02 4.39 8.03
CA THR A 64 0.19 3.93 6.92
C THR A 64 0.67 4.59 5.64
N GLU A 65 1.84 4.14 5.17
CA GLU A 65 2.60 4.83 4.14
C GLU A 65 2.26 4.30 2.75
N CYS A 66 2.01 5.19 1.79
CA CYS A 66 1.66 4.77 0.44
C CYS A 66 2.80 3.97 -0.22
N GLY A 67 2.45 2.83 -0.85
CA GLY A 67 3.41 2.02 -1.61
C GLY A 67 3.32 2.32 -3.11
N PRO A 68 3.15 1.30 -3.98
CA PRO A 68 3.09 1.50 -5.42
C PRO A 68 1.84 2.29 -5.86
N PRO A 69 1.81 2.79 -7.12
CA PRO A 69 0.65 3.49 -7.65
C PRO A 69 -0.65 2.70 -7.51
N ALA A 70 -1.65 3.28 -6.82
CA ALA A 70 -2.96 2.67 -6.63
C ALA A 70 -3.60 2.24 -7.96
N VAL A 71 -4.37 1.14 -7.95
CA VAL A 71 -4.95 0.50 -9.13
C VAL A 71 -6.47 0.57 -9.07
N LEU A 72 -7.08 1.24 -10.04
CA LEU A 72 -8.52 1.21 -10.27
C LEU A 72 -8.90 -0.12 -10.95
N THR A 73 -9.82 -0.85 -10.30
CA THR A 73 -10.39 -2.13 -10.72
C THR A 73 -11.91 -2.01 -10.86
N ASP A 74 -12.57 -3.08 -11.30
CA ASP A 74 -14.02 -3.22 -11.33
C ASP A 74 -14.65 -3.26 -9.91
N LYS A 75 -13.87 -3.63 -8.89
CA LYS A 75 -14.30 -3.70 -7.49
C LYS A 75 -14.02 -2.42 -6.69
N GLY A 76 -13.27 -1.48 -7.27
CA GLY A 76 -12.87 -0.23 -6.62
C GLY A 76 -11.39 0.08 -6.79
N ILE A 77 -10.89 1.04 -6.04
CA ILE A 77 -9.50 1.50 -6.12
C ILE A 77 -8.69 0.82 -5.03
N VAL A 78 -7.73 -0.01 -5.41
CA VAL A 78 -6.85 -0.68 -4.45
C VAL A 78 -5.57 0.14 -4.29
N LEU A 79 -5.29 0.58 -3.07
CA LEU A 79 -3.97 1.08 -2.68
C LEU A 79 -3.27 -0.01 -1.88
N LEU A 80 -2.11 -0.43 -2.38
CA LEU A 80 -1.17 -1.23 -1.60
C LEU A 80 -0.31 -0.24 -0.80
N TYR A 81 -0.13 -0.49 0.50
CA TYR A 81 0.54 0.43 1.41
C TYR A 81 1.43 -0.33 2.41
N ASN A 82 2.35 0.39 3.04
CA ASN A 82 3.29 -0.11 4.03
C ASN A 82 2.82 0.29 5.43
N GLY A 83 2.60 -0.71 6.30
CA GLY A 83 2.27 -0.52 7.70
C GLY A 83 3.49 -0.74 8.58
N LYS A 84 3.83 0.25 9.42
CA LYS A 84 4.86 0.08 10.45
C LYS A 84 4.22 -0.35 11.76
N ASN A 85 4.67 -1.45 12.33
CA ASN A 85 4.12 -2.00 13.57
C ASN A 85 4.66 -1.24 14.79
N HIS A 86 3.80 -0.61 15.58
CA HIS A 86 4.20 0.13 16.78
C HIS A 86 4.76 -0.83 17.85
N ALA A 87 5.84 -0.45 18.52
CA ALA A 87 6.53 -1.33 19.48
C ALA A 87 5.68 -1.75 20.69
N GLU A 88 4.75 -0.88 21.11
CA GLU A 88 3.91 -1.08 22.31
C GLU A 88 2.41 -1.20 22.01
N LYS A 89 1.95 -0.66 20.89
CA LYS A 89 0.53 -0.53 20.51
C LYS A 89 0.21 -1.31 19.26
N GLY A 90 1.19 -2.02 18.72
CA GLY A 90 1.03 -2.80 17.52
C GLY A 90 0.47 -4.17 17.80
N ASP A 91 0.28 -4.91 16.71
CA ASP A 91 -0.10 -6.30 16.78
C ASP A 91 1.09 -7.14 17.24
N MET A 92 0.93 -7.79 18.39
CA MET A 92 1.99 -8.57 19.05
C MET A 92 2.41 -9.82 18.26
N ARG A 93 1.61 -10.25 17.27
CA ARG A 93 1.96 -11.35 16.36
C ARG A 93 3.11 -10.99 15.41
N PHE A 94 3.33 -9.70 15.15
CA PHE A 94 4.35 -9.22 14.24
C PHE A 94 5.49 -8.53 14.99
N ASN A 95 6.70 -8.57 14.43
CA ASN A 95 7.87 -7.93 15.02
C ASN A 95 7.60 -6.45 15.29
N LYS A 96 8.17 -5.94 16.39
CA LYS A 96 8.11 -4.51 16.73
C LYS A 96 8.83 -3.71 15.65
N ASN A 97 8.31 -2.52 15.33
CA ASN A 97 8.81 -1.60 14.31
C ASN A 97 8.86 -2.14 12.88
N THR A 98 8.52 -3.41 12.62
CA THR A 98 8.60 -3.96 11.26
C THR A 98 7.67 -3.24 10.29
N TYR A 99 8.10 -3.11 9.04
CA TYR A 99 7.22 -2.74 7.95
C TYR A 99 6.69 -4.00 7.26
N SER A 100 5.39 -4.06 7.08
CA SER A 100 4.68 -5.11 6.33
C SER A 100 3.62 -4.49 5.43
N ALA A 101 3.24 -5.19 4.37
CA ALA A 101 2.39 -4.63 3.33
C ALA A 101 0.90 -4.94 3.56
N GLY A 102 0.07 -3.91 3.49
CA GLY A 102 -1.39 -3.97 3.52
C GLY A 102 -2.05 -3.58 2.21
N GLN A 103 -3.37 -3.76 2.17
CA GLN A 103 -4.22 -3.24 1.10
C GLN A 103 -5.42 -2.51 1.70
N VAL A 104 -5.78 -1.39 1.08
CA VAL A 104 -7.02 -0.67 1.35
C VAL A 104 -7.78 -0.50 0.03
N LEU A 105 -9.08 -0.75 0.08
CA LEU A 105 -10.01 -0.63 -1.03
C LEU A 105 -10.83 0.64 -0.83
N PHE A 106 -10.75 1.57 -1.78
CA PHE A 106 -11.56 2.79 -1.84
C PHE A 106 -12.67 2.69 -2.89
N SER A 107 -13.72 3.48 -2.70
CA SER A 107 -14.82 3.61 -3.66
C SER A 107 -14.37 4.30 -4.93
N PRO A 108 -14.74 3.81 -6.13
CA PRO A 108 -14.44 4.51 -7.38
C PRO A 108 -15.36 5.73 -7.60
N ARG A 109 -16.49 5.82 -6.87
CA ARG A 109 -17.41 6.97 -6.93
C ARG A 109 -16.94 8.13 -6.05
N ASP A 110 -16.27 7.79 -4.97
CA ASP A 110 -15.64 8.73 -4.04
C ASP A 110 -14.29 8.14 -3.60
N PRO A 111 -13.18 8.55 -4.24
CA PRO A 111 -11.84 8.01 -3.96
C PRO A 111 -11.34 8.26 -2.53
N THR A 112 -12.05 9.07 -1.74
CA THR A 112 -11.74 9.33 -0.32
C THR A 112 -12.40 8.33 0.63
N SER A 113 -13.41 7.58 0.14
CA SER A 113 -14.24 6.69 0.94
C SER A 113 -13.65 5.27 0.99
N VAL A 114 -13.29 4.81 2.18
CA VAL A 114 -12.79 3.45 2.44
C VAL A 114 -13.94 2.45 2.44
N LEU A 115 -13.81 1.39 1.63
CA LEU A 115 -14.74 0.26 1.59
C LEU A 115 -14.25 -0.91 2.46
N ALA A 116 -12.96 -1.19 2.42
CA ALA A 116 -12.34 -2.26 3.20
C ALA A 116 -10.83 -2.00 3.39
N ARG A 117 -10.26 -2.57 4.43
CA ARG A 117 -8.83 -2.53 4.74
C ARG A 117 -8.43 -3.85 5.39
N MET A 118 -7.24 -4.35 5.07
CA MET A 118 -6.78 -5.62 5.64
C MET A 118 -6.49 -5.54 7.13
N ASP A 119 -6.85 -6.58 7.88
CA ASP A 119 -6.53 -6.74 9.31
C ASP A 119 -5.17 -7.36 9.58
N VAL A 120 -4.60 -8.08 8.60
CA VAL A 120 -3.26 -8.66 8.64
C VAL A 120 -2.52 -8.29 7.35
N PRO A 121 -1.19 -8.15 7.36
CA PRO A 121 -0.43 -7.87 6.15
C PRO A 121 -0.48 -9.07 5.19
N PHE A 122 -0.46 -8.80 3.88
CA PHE A 122 -0.42 -9.86 2.86
C PHE A 122 1.00 -10.29 2.49
N LEU A 123 1.98 -9.41 2.74
CA LEU A 123 3.42 -9.65 2.58
C LEU A 123 4.13 -9.08 3.81
N ARG A 124 5.02 -9.86 4.42
CA ARG A 124 5.81 -9.48 5.61
C ARG A 124 7.22 -10.06 5.51
N PRO A 125 8.18 -9.61 6.34
CA PRO A 125 9.51 -10.21 6.36
C PRO A 125 9.44 -11.71 6.72
N MET A 126 9.80 -12.56 5.76
CA MET A 126 9.82 -14.01 5.85
C MET A 126 11.24 -14.55 5.66
N GLU A 127 11.93 -14.05 4.65
CA GLU A 127 13.26 -14.49 4.26
C GLU A 127 14.36 -13.80 5.08
N SER A 128 15.53 -14.43 5.16
CA SER A 128 16.66 -13.90 5.93
C SER A 128 17.09 -12.51 5.44
N PHE A 129 17.11 -12.30 4.12
CA PHE A 129 17.51 -11.03 3.51
C PHE A 129 16.49 -9.89 3.73
N GLU A 130 15.27 -10.20 4.17
CA GLU A 130 14.23 -9.23 4.55
C GLU A 130 14.34 -8.83 6.02
N LYS A 131 15.13 -9.58 6.80
CA LYS A 131 15.33 -9.45 8.25
C LYS A 131 16.74 -9.00 8.63
N SER A 132 17.70 -9.06 7.69
CA SER A 132 19.10 -8.73 7.94
C SER A 132 19.54 -7.58 7.02
N GLY A 133 19.77 -6.41 7.59
CA GLY A 133 20.22 -5.21 6.87
C GLY A 133 20.36 -4.01 7.82
N GLN A 134 20.27 -2.79 7.29
CA GLN A 134 20.31 -1.58 8.11
C GLN A 134 19.08 -1.49 9.04
N TYR A 135 17.95 -2.07 8.61
CA TYR A 135 16.75 -2.20 9.41
C TYR A 135 16.68 -3.57 10.11
N ILE A 136 17.22 -3.64 11.33
CA ILE A 136 17.39 -4.90 12.10
C ILE A 136 16.04 -5.56 12.44
N ASP A 137 14.98 -4.78 12.60
CA ASP A 137 13.64 -5.28 12.92
C ASP A 137 12.94 -5.97 11.72
N GLY A 138 13.58 -5.92 10.53
CA GLY A 138 13.09 -6.46 9.26
C GLY A 138 12.06 -5.55 8.59
N THR A 139 12.16 -5.41 7.26
CA THR A 139 11.22 -4.64 6.45
C THR A 139 11.06 -5.27 5.07
N VAL A 140 9.80 -5.35 4.64
CA VAL A 140 9.42 -5.42 3.24
C VAL A 140 8.70 -4.12 2.89
N PHE A 141 9.35 -3.27 2.10
CA PHE A 141 8.82 -1.96 1.73
C PHE A 141 8.40 -1.97 0.26
N ILE A 142 7.11 -2.12 -0.01
CA ILE A 142 6.58 -2.27 -1.36
C ILE A 142 6.46 -0.92 -2.08
N GLU A 143 6.93 -0.86 -3.33
CA GLU A 143 7.03 0.43 -4.03
C GLU A 143 6.87 0.33 -5.56
N GLY A 144 7.28 -0.78 -6.18
CA GLY A 144 7.09 -1.00 -7.61
C GLY A 144 6.00 -2.01 -7.90
N LEU A 145 5.07 -1.70 -8.81
CA LEU A 145 4.05 -2.66 -9.27
C LEU A 145 3.93 -2.61 -10.79
N VAL A 146 4.15 -3.75 -11.45
CA VAL A 146 4.13 -3.86 -12.91
C VAL A 146 3.26 -5.03 -13.34
N PHE A 147 2.34 -4.78 -14.27
CA PHE A 147 1.64 -5.86 -14.97
C PHE A 147 2.44 -6.30 -16.20
N PHE A 148 2.99 -7.50 -16.15
CA PHE A 148 3.84 -8.05 -17.21
C PHE A 148 3.51 -9.52 -17.47
N LYS A 149 3.40 -9.91 -18.75
CA LYS A 149 3.07 -11.29 -19.16
C LYS A 149 1.86 -11.88 -18.39
N GLN A 150 0.80 -11.09 -18.23
CA GLN A 150 -0.44 -11.45 -17.52
C GLN A 150 -0.28 -11.75 -16.02
N LYS A 151 0.80 -11.24 -15.40
CA LYS A 151 1.08 -11.37 -13.96
C LYS A 151 1.43 -10.02 -13.36
N TRP A 152 1.26 -9.89 -12.05
CA TRP A 152 1.69 -8.72 -11.30
C TRP A 152 3.05 -8.99 -10.66
N PHE A 153 4.02 -8.12 -10.93
CA PHE A 153 5.35 -8.12 -10.34
C PHE A 153 5.40 -7.00 -9.31
N LEU A 154 5.53 -7.37 -8.04
CA LEU A 154 5.64 -6.46 -6.92
C LEU A 154 7.12 -6.37 -6.50
N TYR A 155 7.73 -5.22 -6.71
CA TYR A 155 9.11 -4.92 -6.33
C TYR A 155 9.12 -4.19 -4.98
N TYR A 156 10.01 -4.63 -4.09
CA TYR A 156 10.06 -4.14 -2.72
C TYR A 156 11.48 -4.07 -2.17
N GLY A 157 11.72 -3.09 -1.31
CA GLY A 157 12.94 -2.96 -0.51
C GLY A 157 12.97 -3.98 0.62
N CYS A 158 14.16 -4.52 0.91
CA CYS A 158 14.39 -5.54 1.93
C CYS A 158 15.44 -5.05 2.94
N ALA A 159 15.05 -4.92 4.20
CA ALA A 159 15.93 -4.50 5.30
C ALA A 159 16.78 -3.24 5.02
N ASP A 160 16.25 -2.29 4.24
CA ASP A 160 16.95 -1.09 3.73
C ASP A 160 18.30 -1.39 3.06
N SER A 161 18.40 -2.52 2.35
CA SER A 161 19.68 -3.01 1.85
C SER A 161 19.64 -3.74 0.50
N LYS A 162 18.49 -4.28 0.10
CA LYS A 162 18.31 -5.04 -1.14
C LYS A 162 16.96 -4.73 -1.79
N VAL A 163 16.83 -5.15 -3.06
CA VAL A 163 15.57 -5.15 -3.80
C VAL A 163 15.19 -6.59 -4.10
N ALA A 164 13.93 -6.95 -3.88
CA ALA A 164 13.35 -8.24 -4.21
C ALA A 164 12.08 -8.10 -5.05
N VAL A 165 11.55 -9.22 -5.51
CA VAL A 165 10.33 -9.29 -6.33
C VAL A 165 9.45 -10.47 -5.92
N ALA A 166 8.16 -10.22 -5.77
CA ALA A 166 7.11 -11.23 -5.63
C ALA A 166 6.20 -11.20 -6.87
N ILE A 167 5.72 -12.37 -7.28
CA ILE A 167 4.89 -12.50 -8.49
C ILE A 167 3.51 -13.07 -8.13
N TYR A 168 2.46 -12.31 -8.42
CA TYR A 168 1.08 -12.76 -8.32
C TYR A 168 0.54 -13.12 -9.72
N ASP A 169 0.08 -14.37 -9.89
CA ASP A 169 -0.62 -14.84 -11.10
C ASP A 169 -2.14 -14.81 -10.85
N PRO A 170 -2.90 -13.87 -11.44
CA PRO A 170 -4.35 -13.81 -11.25
C PRO A 170 -5.11 -15.07 -11.69
N ARG A 171 -4.52 -15.91 -12.55
CA ARG A 171 -5.12 -17.18 -13.01
C ARG A 171 -4.86 -18.34 -12.05
N HIS A 172 -3.81 -18.24 -11.23
CA HIS A 172 -3.48 -19.22 -10.21
C HIS A 172 -3.06 -18.48 -8.92
N PRO A 173 -4.03 -17.89 -8.20
CA PRO A 173 -3.74 -17.11 -7.01
C PRO A 173 -2.96 -17.93 -5.98
N GLY A 174 -1.78 -17.43 -5.60
CA GLY A 174 -1.02 -17.99 -4.48
C GLY A 174 -1.65 -17.63 -3.13
N LEU A 175 -1.17 -18.29 -2.08
CA LEU A 175 -1.47 -17.88 -0.71
C LEU A 175 -0.70 -16.60 -0.36
N MET A 176 -1.28 -15.81 0.53
CA MET A 176 -0.56 -14.71 1.19
C MET A 176 0.42 -15.29 2.22
N ASP A 177 1.30 -14.45 2.75
CA ASP A 177 2.17 -14.87 3.85
C ASP A 177 1.35 -15.34 5.05
N PRO A 178 1.79 -16.41 5.74
CA PRO A 178 1.06 -16.95 6.87
C PRO A 178 1.09 -15.97 8.05
N VAL A 179 -0.02 -15.91 8.79
CA VAL A 179 -0.13 -15.13 10.02
C VAL A 179 0.56 -15.92 11.15
N PRO A 180 1.49 -15.32 11.91
CA PRO A 180 2.07 -15.97 13.08
C PRO A 180 1.02 -16.32 14.14
N GLU A 181 1.20 -17.44 14.81
CA GLU A 181 0.47 -17.77 16.04
C GLU A 181 0.95 -16.87 17.18
N LEU A 182 0.07 -16.60 18.15
CA LEU A 182 0.37 -15.83 19.36
C LEU A 182 1.15 -16.66 20.39
#